data_AF-A0A8C1JLI2-F1
#
_entry.id   AF-A0A8C1JLI2-F1
#
_cell.length_a   1.000
_cell.length_b   1.000
_cell.length_c   1.000
_cell.angle_alpha   90.00
_cell.angle_beta   90.00
_cell.angle_gamma   90.00
#
_symmetry.space_group_name_H-M   'P 1'
#
loop_
_entity.id
_entity.type
_entity.pdbx_description
1 polymer ?
#
loop_
_entity_poly.entity_id
_entity_poly.type
_entity_poly.pdbx_seq_one_letter_code
_entity_poly.pdbx_strand_id
1 'polypeptide(L)'
;HCPPNQNCLEPPLNVANFAMDVHNRMSSYLYAFKVVNIISDTAQLYPPARVKYMLQIQAAQTVCENHASVNLTDCALQSNAEIMTCSFTIIAVPGNDYIPKHLLSDQCV
;
A
#
# COMPACT_ATOMS: atom_id res chain seq x y z
N HIS A 1 -18.73 -7.83 9.97
CA HIS A 1 -18.85 -7.74 11.43
C HIS A 1 -17.58 -8.36 12.00
N CYS A 2 -16.74 -7.59 12.67
CA CYS A 2 -15.49 -8.08 13.28
C CYS A 2 -15.86 -8.84 14.57
N PRO A 3 -15.58 -10.15 14.70
CA PRO A 3 -15.90 -10.89 15.90
C PRO A 3 -15.09 -10.37 17.10
N PRO A 4 -15.63 -10.44 18.32
CA PRO A 4 -14.84 -10.18 19.52
C PRO A 4 -13.66 -11.16 19.58
N ASN A 5 -12.45 -10.63 19.83
CA ASN A 5 -11.16 -11.33 19.93
C ASN A 5 -10.42 -11.66 18.61
N GLN A 6 -10.76 -11.01 17.50
CA GLN A 6 -9.95 -11.04 16.27
C GLN A 6 -9.31 -9.69 15.96
N ASN A 7 -8.08 -9.71 15.43
CA ASN A 7 -7.47 -8.52 14.85
C ASN A 7 -8.08 -8.28 13.46
N CYS A 8 -9.00 -7.32 13.38
CA CYS A 8 -9.66 -6.94 12.13
C CYS A 8 -8.97 -5.78 11.41
N LEU A 9 -7.78 -5.41 11.88
CA LEU A 9 -6.89 -4.51 11.17
C LEU A 9 -6.09 -5.31 10.14
N GLU A 10 -5.89 -4.68 9.00
CA GLU A 10 -5.03 -5.20 7.96
C GLU A 10 -3.56 -5.03 8.37
N PRO A 11 -2.70 -6.03 8.12
CA PRO A 11 -1.26 -5.86 8.31
C PRO A 11 -0.77 -4.62 7.55
N PRO A 12 0.10 -3.77 8.15
CA PRO A 12 0.60 -2.56 7.51
C PRO A 12 1.20 -2.82 6.12
N LEU A 13 1.89 -3.94 5.93
CA LEU A 13 2.46 -4.33 4.64
C LEU A 13 1.38 -4.58 3.57
N ASN A 14 0.25 -5.19 3.92
CA ASN A 14 -0.86 -5.41 2.98
C ASN A 14 -1.48 -4.08 2.55
N VAL A 15 -1.62 -3.14 3.49
CA VAL A 15 -2.15 -1.80 3.20
C VAL A 15 -1.16 -1.00 2.34
N ALA A 16 0.14 -1.09 2.64
CA ALA A 16 1.21 -0.47 1.87
C ALA A 16 1.28 -1.01 0.43
N ASN A 17 1.22 -2.34 0.26
CA ASN A 17 1.25 -2.98 -1.05
C ASN A 17 0.02 -2.61 -1.89
N PHE A 18 -1.16 -2.55 -1.27
CA PHE A 18 -2.36 -2.03 -1.94
C PHE A 18 -2.16 -0.58 -2.43
N ALA A 19 -1.67 0.31 -1.55
CA ALA A 19 -1.45 1.70 -1.92
C ALA A 19 -0.42 1.84 -3.05
N MET A 20 0.65 1.04 -3.01
CA MET A 20 1.69 1.04 -4.02
C MET A 20 1.22 0.49 -5.37
N ASP A 21 0.39 -0.55 -5.38
CA ASP A 21 -0.22 -1.06 -6.62
C ASP A 21 -1.13 0.01 -7.26
N VAL A 22 -1.94 0.69 -6.46
CA VAL A 22 -2.77 1.82 -6.94
C VAL A 22 -1.90 2.97 -7.45
N HIS A 23 -0.85 3.34 -6.71
CA HIS A 23 0.12 4.38 -7.12
C HIS A 23 0.74 4.07 -8.48
N ASN A 24 1.30 2.86 -8.65
CA ASN A 24 1.91 2.44 -9.91
C ASN A 24 0.92 2.57 -11.09
N ARG A 25 -0.33 2.13 -10.92
CA ARG A 25 -1.37 2.23 -11.96
C ARG A 25 -1.77 3.66 -12.32
N MET A 26 -1.64 4.61 -11.39
CA MET A 26 -1.93 6.03 -11.64
C MET A 26 -0.73 6.79 -12.18
N SER A 27 0.49 6.30 -11.92
CA SER A 27 1.72 6.91 -12.37
C SER A 27 2.00 6.65 -13.85
N SER A 28 2.89 7.45 -14.44
CA SER A 28 3.43 7.22 -15.78
C SER A 28 4.88 6.69 -15.75
N TYR A 29 5.30 6.08 -14.63
CA TYR A 29 6.65 5.52 -14.52
C TYR A 29 6.81 4.34 -15.47
N LEU A 30 7.98 4.21 -16.09
CA LEU A 30 8.29 3.10 -17.00
C LEU A 30 8.36 1.76 -16.27
N TYR A 31 8.94 1.76 -15.06
CA TYR A 31 9.09 0.58 -14.21
C TYR A 31 8.26 0.74 -12.94
N ALA A 32 7.72 -0.38 -12.46
CA ALA A 32 6.92 -0.39 -11.26
C ALA A 32 7.80 -0.33 -10.01
N PHE A 33 7.27 0.28 -8.95
CA PHE A 33 7.89 0.34 -7.63
C PHE A 33 7.25 -0.68 -6.69
N LYS A 34 8.03 -1.24 -5.76
CA LYS A 34 7.50 -2.11 -4.69
C LYS A 34 7.96 -1.64 -3.32
N VAL A 35 7.14 -1.91 -2.31
CA VAL A 35 7.43 -1.59 -0.91
C VAL A 35 8.65 -2.39 -0.45
N VAL A 36 9.65 -1.70 0.12
CA VAL A 36 10.85 -2.32 0.70
C VAL A 36 10.99 -2.08 2.19
N ASN A 37 10.35 -1.01 2.71
CA ASN A 37 10.37 -0.70 4.12
C ASN A 37 9.12 0.07 4.54
N ILE A 38 8.64 -0.19 5.76
CA ILE A 38 7.59 0.62 6.40
C ILE A 38 8.29 1.51 7.41
N ILE A 39 8.31 2.82 7.14
CA ILE A 39 8.94 3.81 8.03
C ILE A 39 8.03 4.07 9.23
N SER A 40 6.74 4.27 8.97
CA SER A 40 5.73 4.42 10.01
C SER A 40 4.36 3.95 9.53
N ASP A 41 3.58 3.43 10.46
CA ASP A 41 2.19 3.07 10.25
C ASP A 41 1.34 3.55 11.43
N THR A 42 0.14 4.04 11.13
CA THR A 42 -0.84 4.40 12.14
C THR A 42 -2.22 4.03 11.65
N ALA A 43 -3.00 3.38 12.50
CA ALA A 43 -4.39 3.04 12.24
C ALA A 43 -5.30 3.78 13.25
N GLN A 44 -6.35 4.43 12.75
CA GLN A 44 -7.31 5.15 13.58
C GLN A 44 -8.73 4.78 13.19
N LEU A 45 -9.62 4.66 14.18
CA LEU A 45 -11.05 4.48 13.92
C LEU A 45 -11.59 5.72 13.18
N TYR A 46 -12.27 5.49 12.06
CA TYR A 46 -12.88 6.53 11.25
C TYR A 46 -14.40 6.27 11.15
N PRO A 47 -15.23 7.00 11.90
CA PRO A 47 -16.67 6.78 11.87
C PRO A 47 -17.30 7.06 10.48
N PRO A 48 -18.33 6.30 10.05
CA PRO A 48 -18.87 5.10 10.69
C PRO A 48 -18.09 3.83 10.31
N ALA A 49 -17.69 3.04 11.31
CA ALA A 49 -17.15 1.68 11.20
C ALA A 49 -16.04 1.46 10.14
N ARG A 50 -15.19 2.47 9.89
CA ARG A 50 -14.01 2.36 9.02
C ARG A 50 -12.74 2.50 9.84
N VAL A 51 -11.62 2.15 9.22
CA VAL A 51 -10.28 2.43 9.74
C VAL A 51 -9.55 3.29 8.73
N LYS A 52 -8.94 4.37 9.20
CA LYS A 52 -8.03 5.20 8.43
C LYS A 52 -6.60 4.77 8.75
N TYR A 53 -5.88 4.34 7.73
CA TYR A 53 -4.44 4.07 7.80
C TYR A 53 -3.67 5.28 7.26
N MET A 54 -2.62 5.66 7.97
CA MET A 54 -1.64 6.64 7.53
C MET A 54 -0.30 5.92 7.53
N LEU A 55 0.32 5.83 6.36
CA LEU A 55 1.56 5.09 6.15
C LEU A 55 2.63 6.02 5.61
N GLN A 56 3.85 5.85 6.11
CA GLN A 56 5.06 6.33 5.45
C GLN A 56 5.92 5.12 5.11
N ILE A 57 6.30 4.98 3.84
CA ILE A 57 7.04 3.82 3.35
C ILE A 57 8.24 4.24 2.51
N GLN A 58 9.18 3.32 2.31
CA GLN A 58 10.11 3.39 1.20
C GLN A 58 9.70 2.36 0.14
N ALA A 59 9.71 2.80 -1.11
CA ALA A 59 9.54 1.94 -2.26
C ALA A 59 10.78 2.00 -3.14
N ALA A 60 11.09 0.87 -3.77
CA ALA A 60 12.24 0.74 -4.65
C ALA A 60 11.79 0.30 -6.04
N GLN A 61 12.42 0.87 -7.06
CA GLN A 61 12.15 0.54 -8.45
C GLN A 61 12.48 -0.93 -8.74
N THR A 62 11.61 -1.57 -9.49
CA THR A 62 11.76 -2.97 -9.91
C THR A 62 12.24 -3.08 -11.35
N VAL A 63 12.63 -4.29 -11.76
CA VAL A 63 12.94 -4.61 -13.16
C VAL A 63 11.68 -4.77 -14.03
N CYS A 64 10.50 -4.82 -13.42
CA CYS A 64 9.25 -5.02 -14.14
C CYS A 64 8.75 -3.71 -14.73
N GLU A 65 8.38 -3.73 -16.01
CA GLU A 65 7.65 -2.62 -16.62
C GLU A 65 6.30 -2.41 -15.91
N ASN A 66 5.91 -1.15 -15.81
CA ASN A 66 4.69 -0.75 -15.14
C ASN A 66 3.47 -0.91 -16.07
N HIS A 67 2.80 -2.05 -15.96
CA HIS A 67 1.54 -2.33 -16.64
C HIS A 67 0.49 -2.78 -15.63
N ALA A 68 -0.80 -2.65 -15.98
CA ALA A 68 -1.92 -2.83 -15.05
C ALA A 68 -2.02 -4.23 -14.38
N SER A 69 -1.33 -5.24 -14.89
CA SER A 69 -1.37 -6.63 -14.42
C SER A 69 -0.05 -7.13 -13.82
N VAL A 70 0.90 -6.24 -13.53
CA VAL A 70 2.21 -6.64 -12.97
C VAL A 70 2.07 -7.24 -11.58
N ASN A 71 2.64 -8.43 -11.35
CA ASN A 71 2.74 -9.03 -10.03
C ASN A 71 4.02 -8.56 -9.32
N LEU A 72 3.92 -7.53 -8.48
CA LEU A 72 5.07 -6.93 -7.80
C LEU A 72 5.81 -7.88 -6.84
N THR A 73 5.17 -8.96 -6.38
CA THR A 73 5.79 -9.93 -5.47
C THR A 73 6.96 -10.66 -6.14
N ASP A 74 6.82 -10.98 -7.43
CA ASP A 74 7.83 -11.72 -8.20
C ASP A 74 8.86 -10.79 -8.86
N CYS A 75 8.62 -9.48 -8.84
CA CYS A 75 9.47 -8.48 -9.46
C CYS A 75 10.74 -8.23 -8.63
N ALA A 76 11.90 -8.55 -9.20
CA ALA A 76 13.19 -8.22 -8.59
C ALA A 76 13.44 -6.70 -8.56
N LEU A 77 14.25 -6.24 -7.60
CA LEU A 77 14.72 -4.85 -7.57
C LEU A 77 15.81 -4.63 -8.62
N GLN A 78 15.90 -3.43 -9.16
CA GLN A 78 17.06 -3.05 -9.97
C GLN A 78 18.32 -2.94 -9.10
N SER A 79 19.49 -3.27 -9.65
CA SER A 79 20.76 -3.21 -8.92
C SER A 79 21.11 -1.80 -8.40
N ASN A 80 20.64 -0.78 -9.10
CA ASN A 80 20.76 0.65 -8.79
C ASN A 80 19.36 1.28 -8.65
N ALA A 81 18.44 0.58 -7.97
CA ALA A 81 17.05 0.98 -7.85
C ALA A 81 16.91 2.42 -7.33
N GLU A 82 16.10 3.20 -8.05
CA GLU A 82 15.56 4.45 -7.54
C GLU A 82 14.72 4.15 -6.28
N ILE A 83 14.91 4.96 -5.24
CA ILE A 83 14.19 4.86 -3.98
C ILE A 83 13.34 6.11 -3.82
N MET A 84 12.06 5.91 -3.51
CA MET A 84 11.15 7.00 -3.15
C MET A 84 10.60 6.79 -1.76
N THR A 85 10.34 7.89 -1.07
CA THR A 85 9.59 7.90 0.17
C THR A 85 8.16 8.29 -0.12
N CYS A 86 7.22 7.41 0.21
CA CYS A 86 5.80 7.63 -0.04
C CYS A 86 5.02 7.78 1.24
N SER A 87 4.08 8.72 1.24
CA SER A 87 3.06 8.92 2.26
C SER A 87 1.69 8.57 1.68
N PHE A 88 1.02 7.61 2.32
CA PHE A 88 -0.30 7.16 1.89
C PHE A 88 -1.34 7.33 2.99
N THR A 89 -2.55 7.71 2.57
CA THR A 89 -3.74 7.63 3.43
C THR A 89 -4.74 6.68 2.81
N ILE A 90 -5.14 5.65 3.54
CA ILE A 90 -6.07 4.61 3.09
C ILE A 90 -7.25 4.56 4.03
N ILE A 91 -8.47 4.40 3.51
CA ILE A 91 -9.63 4.00 4.30
C ILE A 91 -9.97 2.56 3.99
N ALA A 92 -10.19 1.77 5.03
CA ALA A 92 -10.65 0.40 4.92
C ALA A 92 -11.93 0.15 5.73
N VAL A 93 -12.77 -0.78 5.27
CA VAL A 93 -13.92 -1.29 6.03
C VAL A 93 -13.55 -2.64 6.64
N PRO A 94 -13.38 -2.75 7.97
CA PRO A 94 -13.00 -4.01 8.62
C PRO A 94 -13.99 -5.16 8.35
N GLY A 95 -13.46 -6.35 8.09
CA GLY A 95 -14.24 -7.55 7.75
C GLY A 95 -13.35 -8.80 7.77
N ASN A 96 -13.95 -9.98 7.56
CA ASN A 96 -13.24 -11.26 7.69
C ASN A 96 -12.64 -11.79 6.38
N ASP A 97 -13.23 -11.46 5.22
CA ASP A 97 -12.86 -12.08 3.94
C ASP A 97 -12.22 -11.06 2.99
N TYR A 98 -13.01 -10.09 2.56
CA TYR A 98 -12.57 -8.96 1.75
C TYR A 98 -12.69 -7.70 2.58
N ILE A 99 -11.59 -6.97 2.69
CA ILE A 99 -11.54 -5.65 3.33
C ILE A 99 -11.49 -4.63 2.19
N PRO A 100 -12.62 -3.99 1.82
CA PRO A 100 -12.62 -2.90 0.86
C PRO A 100 -11.67 -1.80 1.32
N LYS A 101 -10.75 -1.40 0.44
CA LYS A 101 -9.75 -0.36 0.68
C LYS A 101 -9.86 0.71 -0.39
N HIS A 102 -9.69 1.97 0.01
CA HIS A 102 -9.66 3.10 -0.90
C HIS A 102 -8.47 3.99 -0.55
N LEU A 103 -7.65 4.29 -1.56
CA LEU A 103 -6.59 5.27 -1.44
C LEU A 103 -7.19 6.67 -1.46
N LEU A 104 -6.93 7.46 -0.40
CA LEU A 104 -7.40 8.84 -0.28
C LEU A 104 -6.32 9.86 -0.62
N SER A 105 -5.06 9.54 -0.33
CA SER A 105 -3.92 10.41 -0.57
C SER A 105 -2.70 9.58 -0.91
N ASP A 106 -1.95 10.09 -1.88
CA ASP A 106 -0.79 9.50 -2.52
C ASP A 106 0.23 10.62 -2.75
N GLN A 107 1.36 10.56 -2.05
CA GLN A 107 2.46 11.51 -2.21
C GLN A 107 3.78 10.74 -2.14
N CYS A 108 4.56 10.76 -3.22
CA CYS A 108 5.89 10.16 -3.27
C CYS A 108 6.93 11.21 -3.67
N VAL A 109 8.11 11.16 -3.04
CA VAL A 109 9.27 12.04 -3.31
C VAL A 109 10.57 11.25 -3.38
#